data_AF-A0A936XUA6-F1
#
_entry.id   AF-A0A936XUA6-F1
#
_cell.length_a   1.000
_cell.length_b   1.000
_cell.length_c   1.000
_cell.angle_alpha   90.00
_cell.angle_beta   90.00
_cell.angle_gamma   90.00
#
_symmetry.space_group_name_H-M   'P 1'
#
loop_
_entity.id
_entity.type
_entity.pdbx_description
1 polymer ?
#
loop_
_entity_poly.entity_id
_entity_poly.type
_entity_poly.pdbx_seq_one_letter_code
_entity_poly.pdbx_strand_id
1 'polypeptide(L)'
;MKKTLLLPLLLIFSFFSFSQVNVQTLVKPGAKLIYAVEANEQKYNFIVTVKALVPALVFDWEMTDPVNTSGTITHTATAMISANTMYNFFSGGQKTLDDNTLSVWLSKNTFTGLTKGTKSVLMKMNTNEPPQKMGNTKEDPEELHILVNGEKETVEEFTAKQLNEAGGPAGDDVYFTFANSAKMPIILRMKNGFYIALKEIKTK
;
A
#
# COMPACT_ATOMS: atom_id res chain seq x y z
N MET A 1 -18.68 -35.68 -56.66
CA MET A 1 -18.87 -36.11 -55.25
C MET A 1 -18.22 -35.08 -54.32
N LYS A 2 -18.78 -34.95 -53.11
CA LYS A 2 -18.79 -33.77 -52.24
C LYS A 2 -17.40 -33.31 -51.75
N LYS A 3 -17.25 -31.98 -51.69
CA LYS A 3 -16.16 -31.24 -51.05
C LYS A 3 -16.28 -31.40 -49.52
N THR A 4 -15.19 -31.73 -48.85
CA THR A 4 -15.04 -31.53 -47.40
C THR A 4 -13.82 -30.67 -47.17
N LEU A 5 -14.08 -29.38 -46.94
CA LEU A 5 -13.12 -28.38 -46.52
C LEU A 5 -12.90 -28.55 -45.02
N LEU A 6 -11.69 -28.89 -44.59
CA LEU A 6 -11.28 -28.91 -43.19
C LEU A 6 -10.77 -27.52 -42.81
N LEU A 7 -11.51 -26.82 -41.96
CA LEU A 7 -11.13 -25.54 -41.36
C LEU A 7 -10.54 -25.83 -39.96
N PRO A 8 -9.29 -25.45 -39.65
CA PRO A 8 -8.81 -25.53 -38.27
C PRO A 8 -9.31 -24.30 -37.51
N LEU A 9 -10.06 -24.57 -36.44
CA LEU A 9 -10.57 -23.59 -35.48
C LEU A 9 -9.40 -23.05 -34.64
N LEU A 10 -8.95 -21.82 -34.95
CA LEU A 10 -7.95 -21.10 -34.17
C LEU A 10 -8.60 -20.62 -32.85
N LEU A 11 -8.43 -21.39 -31.77
CA LEU A 11 -8.81 -20.97 -30.41
C LEU A 11 -7.83 -19.90 -29.93
N ILE A 12 -8.20 -18.63 -30.13
CA ILE A 12 -7.52 -17.50 -29.52
C ILE A 12 -7.92 -17.50 -28.03
N PHE A 13 -7.05 -18.05 -27.19
CA PHE A 13 -7.10 -17.79 -25.75
C PHE A 13 -6.73 -16.32 -25.54
N SER A 14 -7.74 -15.46 -25.41
CA SER A 14 -7.57 -14.08 -24.96
C SER A 14 -7.14 -14.10 -23.49
N PHE A 15 -5.84 -14.29 -23.23
CA PHE A 15 -5.26 -13.96 -21.94
C PHE A 15 -5.46 -12.45 -21.74
N PHE A 16 -6.28 -12.06 -20.76
CA PHE A 16 -6.34 -10.69 -20.30
C PHE A 16 -5.00 -10.36 -19.65
N SER A 17 -4.04 -9.89 -20.45
CA SER A 17 -2.78 -9.38 -19.95
C SER A 17 -3.04 -8.04 -19.27
N PHE A 18 -2.80 -7.97 -17.97
CA PHE A 18 -2.71 -6.70 -17.27
C PHE A 18 -1.38 -6.05 -17.64
N SER A 19 -1.40 -4.75 -17.91
CA SER A 19 -0.16 -3.99 -18.03
C SER A 19 0.47 -3.85 -16.64
N GLN A 20 1.79 -4.01 -16.56
CA GLN A 20 2.52 -3.84 -15.31
C GLN A 20 2.90 -2.37 -15.15
N VAL A 21 2.57 -1.78 -14.01
CA VAL A 21 2.81 -0.35 -13.74
C VAL A 21 3.65 -0.12 -12.50
N ASN A 22 4.56 0.85 -12.60
CA ASN A 22 5.36 1.31 -11.48
C ASN A 22 4.65 2.48 -10.77
N VAL A 23 4.25 2.27 -9.52
CA VAL A 23 3.49 3.28 -8.77
C VAL A 23 4.24 4.63 -8.64
N GLN A 24 5.56 4.62 -8.61
CA GLN A 24 6.36 5.85 -8.55
C GLN A 24 6.11 6.79 -9.74
N THR A 25 5.75 6.28 -10.92
CA THR A 25 5.49 7.11 -12.11
C THR A 25 4.08 7.73 -12.08
N LEU A 26 3.17 7.12 -11.32
CA LEU A 26 1.78 7.52 -11.19
C LEU A 26 1.55 8.54 -10.07
N VAL A 27 2.23 8.36 -8.94
CA VAL A 27 1.97 9.15 -7.73
C VAL A 27 2.72 10.48 -7.79
N LYS A 28 1.98 11.54 -8.13
CA LYS A 28 2.43 12.92 -8.21
C LYS A 28 1.44 13.83 -7.47
N PRO A 29 1.79 15.08 -7.14
CA PRO A 29 0.82 16.07 -6.66
C PRO A 29 -0.43 16.08 -7.54
N GLY A 30 -1.61 16.02 -6.91
CA GLY A 30 -2.92 15.89 -7.54
C GLY A 30 -3.43 14.46 -7.66
N ALA A 31 -2.57 13.44 -7.60
CA ALA A 31 -3.00 12.05 -7.68
C ALA A 31 -3.84 11.64 -6.47
N LYS A 32 -4.86 10.81 -6.70
CA LYS A 32 -5.69 10.20 -5.67
C LYS A 32 -5.39 8.71 -5.55
N LEU A 33 -5.00 8.26 -4.37
CA LEU A 33 -4.89 6.85 -4.00
C LEU A 33 -6.17 6.45 -3.27
N ILE A 34 -6.91 5.52 -3.83
CA ILE A 34 -8.20 5.09 -3.28
C ILE A 34 -8.02 3.70 -2.69
N TYR A 35 -8.14 3.61 -1.38
CA TYR A 35 -8.10 2.36 -0.63
C TYR A 35 -9.53 1.93 -0.29
N ALA A 36 -9.85 0.66 -0.52
CA ALA A 36 -11.00 0.02 0.11
C ALA A 36 -10.64 -0.28 1.57
N VAL A 37 -11.54 0.03 2.50
CA VAL A 37 -11.38 -0.26 3.93
C VAL A 37 -12.47 -1.20 4.39
N GLU A 38 -12.09 -2.21 5.17
CA GLU A 38 -13.01 -3.05 5.93
C GLU A 38 -12.60 -3.01 7.40
N ALA A 39 -13.44 -2.42 8.26
CA ALA A 39 -13.19 -2.29 9.68
C ALA A 39 -14.45 -2.66 10.45
N ASN A 40 -14.40 -3.77 11.18
CA ASN A 40 -15.59 -4.37 11.81
C ASN A 40 -16.70 -4.60 10.75
N GLU A 41 -17.87 -4.02 10.95
CA GLU A 41 -19.01 -4.10 10.03
C GLU A 41 -19.04 -2.96 9.00
N GLN A 42 -18.09 -2.03 9.05
CA GLN A 42 -18.06 -0.86 8.18
C GLN A 42 -17.17 -1.12 6.96
N LYS A 43 -17.67 -0.72 5.79
CA LYS A 43 -16.91 -0.68 4.55
C LYS A 43 -17.01 0.71 3.94
N TYR A 44 -15.87 1.30 3.61
CA TYR A 44 -15.78 2.63 3.04
C TYR A 44 -14.52 2.77 2.20
N ASN A 45 -14.41 3.87 1.46
CA ASN A 45 -13.16 4.22 0.80
C ASN A 45 -12.38 5.20 1.67
N PHE A 46 -11.10 4.95 1.82
CA PHE A 46 -10.12 5.91 2.32
C PHE A 46 -9.37 6.47 1.11
N ILE A 47 -9.59 7.73 0.80
CA ILE A 47 -9.08 8.41 -0.38
C ILE A 47 -7.98 9.37 0.06
N VAL A 48 -6.79 9.20 -0.47
CA VAL A 48 -5.63 10.06 -0.22
C VAL A 48 -5.34 10.91 -1.45
N THR A 49 -5.44 12.22 -1.34
CA THR A 49 -5.10 13.18 -2.39
C THR A 49 -3.72 13.78 -2.11
N VAL A 50 -2.73 13.44 -2.93
CA VAL A 50 -1.34 13.89 -2.75
C VAL A 50 -1.24 15.39 -3.04
N LYS A 51 -0.68 16.16 -2.10
CA LYS A 51 -0.50 17.62 -2.22
C LYS A 51 0.94 17.97 -2.52
N ALA A 52 1.87 17.36 -1.82
CA ALA A 52 3.30 17.54 -2.01
C ALA A 52 4.05 16.25 -1.67
N LEU A 53 5.17 16.02 -2.35
CA LEU A 53 6.09 14.92 -2.04
C LEU A 53 7.40 15.45 -1.44
N VAL A 54 7.72 16.73 -1.67
CA VAL A 54 8.93 17.42 -1.21
C VAL A 54 8.59 18.89 -0.91
N PRO A 55 9.29 19.54 0.05
CA PRO A 55 10.30 18.98 0.96
C PRO A 55 9.73 18.08 2.05
N ALA A 56 8.41 18.13 2.25
CA ALA A 56 7.64 17.25 3.12
C ALA A 56 6.60 16.50 2.29
N LEU A 57 6.24 15.29 2.70
CA LEU A 57 5.10 14.57 2.13
C LEU A 57 3.83 15.12 2.78
N VAL A 58 2.92 15.65 1.97
CA VAL A 58 1.65 16.22 2.42
C VAL A 58 0.54 15.63 1.59
N PHE A 59 -0.53 15.18 2.23
CA PHE A 59 -1.74 14.76 1.54
C PHE A 59 -2.99 15.13 2.32
N ASP A 60 -4.04 15.43 1.56
CA ASP A 60 -5.40 15.47 2.09
C ASP A 60 -5.96 14.04 2.08
N TRP A 61 -6.85 13.75 3.01
CA TRP A 61 -7.52 12.45 3.06
C TRP A 61 -8.99 12.60 3.40
N GLU A 62 -9.80 11.66 2.91
CA GLU A 62 -11.22 11.55 3.22
C GLU A 62 -11.61 10.09 3.36
N MET A 63 -12.53 9.81 4.28
CA MET A 63 -13.22 8.53 4.42
C MET A 63 -14.66 8.74 4.01
N THR A 64 -15.16 7.91 3.10
CA THR A 64 -16.55 8.00 2.65
C THR A 64 -17.52 7.53 3.74
N ASP A 65 -18.82 7.58 3.42
CA ASP A 65 -19.87 6.96 4.22
C ASP A 65 -19.51 5.50 4.59
N PRO A 66 -19.78 5.05 5.83
CA PRO A 66 -20.51 5.75 6.90
C PRO A 66 -19.66 6.69 7.77
N VAL A 67 -18.33 6.70 7.61
CA VAL A 67 -17.42 7.42 8.52
C VAL A 67 -17.45 8.93 8.25
N ASN A 68 -17.47 9.35 6.99
CA ASN A 68 -17.63 10.75 6.56
C ASN A 68 -16.70 11.74 7.28
N THR A 69 -15.42 11.38 7.44
CA THR A 69 -14.40 12.24 8.07
C THR A 69 -13.25 12.52 7.10
N SER A 70 -12.61 13.67 7.26
CA SER A 70 -11.51 14.09 6.40
C SER A 70 -10.47 14.92 7.16
N GLY A 71 -9.32 15.12 6.53
CA GLY A 71 -8.22 15.85 7.13
C GLY A 71 -7.02 15.99 6.21
N THR A 72 -5.91 16.41 6.81
CA THR A 72 -4.62 16.55 6.13
C THR A 72 -3.53 15.94 7.00
N ILE A 73 -2.65 15.15 6.40
CA ILE A 73 -1.44 14.63 7.03
C ILE A 73 -0.23 15.32 6.43
N THR A 74 0.68 15.76 7.29
CA THR A 74 2.03 16.20 6.91
C THR A 74 3.05 15.28 7.55
N HIS A 75 3.76 14.49 6.76
CA HIS A 75 4.98 13.82 7.21
C HIS A 75 6.15 14.78 7.12
N THR A 76 6.80 15.04 8.24
CA THR A 76 8.07 15.79 8.23
C THR A 76 9.16 15.01 7.50
N ALA A 77 10.17 15.73 6.99
CA ALA A 77 11.34 15.09 6.38
C ALA A 77 12.02 14.10 7.35
N THR A 78 12.10 14.45 8.64
CA THR A 78 12.63 13.58 9.70
C THR A 78 11.81 12.29 9.81
N ALA A 79 10.48 12.39 9.87
CA ALA A 79 9.62 11.21 9.93
C ALA A 79 9.81 10.31 8.69
N MET A 80 9.87 10.90 7.48
CA MET A 80 10.12 10.15 6.26
C MET A 80 11.51 9.49 6.21
N ILE A 81 12.45 9.92 7.02
CA ILE A 81 13.77 9.29 7.14
C ILE A 81 13.74 8.15 8.15
N SER A 82 13.28 8.40 9.38
CA SER A 82 13.55 7.50 10.52
C SER A 82 12.32 6.80 11.10
N ALA A 83 11.11 7.30 10.85
CA ALA A 83 9.91 6.84 11.55
C ALA A 83 9.71 5.33 11.44
N ASN A 84 9.16 4.72 12.50
CA ASN A 84 8.81 3.29 12.51
C ASN A 84 7.51 2.99 13.29
N THR A 85 6.73 4.02 13.62
CA THR A 85 5.44 3.88 14.30
C THR A 85 4.32 4.21 13.32
N MET A 86 3.41 3.28 13.08
CA MET A 86 2.21 3.55 12.29
C MET A 86 1.26 4.46 13.07
N TYR A 87 0.69 5.45 12.39
CA TYR A 87 -0.49 6.20 12.78
C TYR A 87 -1.62 5.74 11.85
N ASN A 88 -2.50 4.87 12.35
CA ASN A 88 -3.53 4.20 11.55
C ASN A 88 -4.95 4.72 11.80
N PHE A 89 -5.20 5.36 12.94
CA PHE A 89 -6.52 5.82 13.36
C PHE A 89 -6.62 7.34 13.25
N PHE A 90 -7.22 7.81 12.16
CA PHE A 90 -7.35 9.24 11.88
C PHE A 90 -8.62 9.80 12.51
N SER A 91 -8.50 10.90 13.25
CA SER A 91 -9.59 11.52 13.99
C SER A 91 -10.16 12.79 13.33
N GLY A 92 -9.90 12.98 12.04
CA GLY A 92 -10.24 14.19 11.30
C GLY A 92 -9.29 15.36 11.56
N GLY A 93 -9.34 16.36 10.69
CA GLY A 93 -8.54 17.58 10.81
C GLY A 93 -7.07 17.42 10.39
N GLN A 94 -6.24 18.37 10.80
CA GLN A 94 -4.83 18.40 10.41
C GLN A 94 -3.96 17.69 11.46
N LYS A 95 -3.04 16.83 11.01
CA LYS A 95 -2.03 16.19 11.86
C LYS A 95 -0.67 16.23 11.18
N THR A 96 0.31 16.75 11.90
CA THR A 96 1.73 16.62 11.55
C THR A 96 2.29 15.37 12.23
N LEU A 97 3.04 14.58 11.47
CA LEU A 97 3.74 13.39 11.91
C LEU A 97 5.23 13.74 12.02
N ASP A 98 5.63 14.11 13.24
CA ASP A 98 6.97 14.53 13.65
C ASP A 98 7.48 13.76 14.88
N ASP A 99 6.63 12.93 15.48
CA ASP A 99 6.83 12.13 16.69
C ASP A 99 7.20 10.67 16.38
N ASN A 100 8.07 10.47 15.38
CA ASN A 100 8.51 9.14 14.92
C ASN A 100 7.36 8.29 14.31
N THR A 101 6.24 8.93 13.96
CA THR A 101 5.08 8.31 13.31
C THR A 101 5.10 8.44 11.78
N LEU A 102 4.46 7.50 11.11
CA LEU A 102 4.22 7.44 9.67
C LEU A 102 2.85 6.83 9.39
N SER A 103 2.36 6.97 8.17
CA SER A 103 1.04 6.46 7.77
C SER A 103 1.05 6.27 6.27
N VAL A 104 0.46 5.19 5.74
CA VAL A 104 0.30 4.88 4.30
C VAL A 104 1.54 4.96 3.38
N TRP A 105 2.65 5.53 3.85
CA TRP A 105 4.00 5.55 3.29
C TRP A 105 4.93 5.05 4.39
N LEU A 106 5.94 4.28 3.98
CA LEU A 106 7.03 3.86 4.84
C LEU A 106 8.13 4.93 4.86
N SER A 107 8.84 5.03 5.99
CA SER A 107 10.07 5.80 6.03
C SER A 107 11.20 5.09 5.29
N LYS A 108 12.26 5.83 4.97
CA LYS A 108 13.50 5.26 4.41
C LYS A 108 14.08 4.17 5.31
N ASN A 109 14.09 4.38 6.63
CA ASN A 109 14.56 3.40 7.60
C ASN A 109 13.75 2.10 7.53
N THR A 110 12.42 2.21 7.56
CA THR A 110 11.51 1.06 7.49
C THR A 110 11.67 0.31 6.17
N PHE A 111 11.64 1.01 5.04
CA PHE A 111 11.82 0.40 3.73
C PHE A 111 13.18 -0.30 3.61
N THR A 112 14.26 0.35 4.07
CA THR A 112 15.62 -0.22 4.01
C THR A 112 15.73 -1.47 4.87
N GLY A 113 15.15 -1.47 6.08
CA GLY A 113 15.14 -2.64 6.96
C GLY A 113 14.43 -3.84 6.33
N LEU A 114 13.34 -3.61 5.60
CA LEU A 114 12.57 -4.68 4.93
C LEU A 114 13.22 -5.19 3.63
N THR A 115 14.05 -4.38 2.98
CA THR A 115 14.59 -4.70 1.65
C THR A 115 16.08 -5.02 1.64
N LYS A 116 16.82 -4.70 2.71
CA LYS A 116 18.27 -4.93 2.82
C LYS A 116 18.62 -5.73 4.08
N GLY A 117 19.81 -6.31 4.08
CA GLY A 117 20.36 -7.01 5.24
C GLY A 117 19.46 -8.16 5.71
N THR A 118 19.05 -8.12 6.98
CA THR A 118 18.20 -9.14 7.61
C THR A 118 16.74 -9.12 7.14
N LYS A 119 16.36 -8.20 6.23
CA LYS A 119 15.00 -8.04 5.70
C LYS A 119 13.92 -7.94 6.79
N SER A 120 14.27 -7.32 7.92
CA SER A 120 13.36 -7.09 9.04
C SER A 120 13.61 -5.75 9.74
N VAL A 121 12.58 -5.26 10.42
CA VAL A 121 12.57 -3.97 11.13
C VAL A 121 11.64 -4.05 12.34
N LEU A 122 12.00 -3.37 13.44
CA LEU A 122 11.09 -3.17 14.56
C LEU A 122 10.14 -2.01 14.26
N MET A 123 8.84 -2.27 14.28
CA MET A 123 7.80 -1.29 14.02
C MET A 123 6.70 -1.36 15.06
N LYS A 124 6.14 -0.23 15.45
CA LYS A 124 4.88 -0.19 16.18
C LYS A 124 3.74 -0.13 15.16
N MET A 125 2.84 -1.11 15.16
CA MET A 125 1.73 -1.16 14.19
C MET A 125 0.56 -0.23 14.53
N ASN A 126 0.66 0.45 15.68
CA ASN A 126 -0.08 1.65 16.03
C ASN A 126 0.66 2.41 17.16
N THR A 127 0.30 3.67 17.44
CA THR A 127 0.97 4.51 18.47
C THR A 127 0.96 3.89 19.87
N ASN A 128 -0.11 3.17 20.21
CA ASN A 128 -0.35 2.58 21.54
C ASN A 128 0.01 1.09 21.65
N GLU A 129 0.63 0.50 20.61
CA GLU A 129 0.98 -0.92 20.57
C GLU A 129 2.48 -1.14 20.87
N PRO A 130 2.90 -2.29 21.40
CA PRO A 130 4.33 -2.60 21.52
C PRO A 130 4.99 -2.73 20.13
N PRO A 131 6.29 -2.45 19.99
CA PRO A 131 7.01 -2.74 18.77
C PRO A 131 7.00 -4.25 18.44
N GLN A 132 6.79 -4.56 17.16
CA GLN A 132 6.82 -5.90 16.60
C GLN A 132 7.96 -5.98 15.57
N LYS A 133 8.60 -7.15 15.48
CA LYS A 133 9.58 -7.42 14.43
C LYS A 133 8.82 -7.78 13.15
N MET A 134 8.79 -6.86 12.20
CA MET A 134 8.20 -7.06 10.88
C MET A 134 9.29 -7.48 9.90
N GLY A 135 9.02 -8.44 9.03
CA GLY A 135 9.99 -8.88 8.03
C GLY A 135 9.36 -9.20 6.70
N ASN A 136 10.11 -8.99 5.63
CA ASN A 136 9.71 -9.42 4.31
C ASN A 136 9.80 -10.95 4.23
N THR A 137 8.65 -11.59 4.04
CA THR A 137 8.52 -13.05 4.16
C THR A 137 8.58 -13.78 2.83
N LYS A 138 8.68 -13.05 1.72
CA LYS A 138 8.75 -13.62 0.36
C LYS A 138 9.96 -13.07 -0.38
N GLU A 139 10.60 -13.94 -1.15
CA GLU A 139 11.73 -13.54 -2.01
C GLU A 139 11.25 -12.82 -3.26
N ASP A 140 10.20 -13.36 -3.90
CA ASP A 140 9.61 -12.81 -5.10
C ASP A 140 8.45 -11.85 -4.79
N PRO A 141 8.27 -10.78 -5.60
CA PRO A 141 7.10 -9.92 -5.51
C PRO A 141 5.81 -10.68 -5.84
N GLU A 142 4.72 -10.24 -5.24
CA GLU A 142 3.37 -10.66 -5.58
C GLU A 142 2.70 -9.62 -6.47
N GLU A 143 1.61 -10.02 -7.13
CA GLU A 143 0.82 -9.13 -7.96
C GLU A 143 -0.39 -8.58 -7.19
N LEU A 144 -0.56 -7.26 -7.26
CA LEU A 144 -1.78 -6.57 -6.89
C LEU A 144 -2.39 -5.96 -8.15
N HIS A 145 -3.62 -6.36 -8.47
CA HIS A 145 -4.39 -5.72 -9.53
C HIS A 145 -5.13 -4.50 -8.99
N ILE A 146 -4.97 -3.36 -9.66
CA ILE A 146 -5.64 -2.09 -9.37
C ILE A 146 -6.26 -1.50 -10.63
N LEU A 147 -7.04 -0.44 -10.45
CA LEU A 147 -7.41 0.47 -11.52
C LEU A 147 -6.44 1.65 -11.57
N VAL A 148 -6.03 2.07 -12.76
CA VAL A 148 -5.32 3.33 -13.00
C VAL A 148 -6.15 4.13 -13.98
N ASN A 149 -6.77 5.22 -13.50
CA ASN A 149 -7.75 5.99 -14.29
C ASN A 149 -8.86 5.13 -14.91
N GLY A 150 -9.32 4.10 -14.19
CA GLY A 150 -10.33 3.15 -14.66
C GLY A 150 -9.80 1.97 -15.48
N GLU A 151 -8.53 1.98 -15.90
CA GLU A 151 -7.92 0.87 -16.64
C GLU A 151 -7.26 -0.15 -15.71
N LYS A 152 -7.33 -1.43 -16.07
CA LYS A 152 -6.79 -2.53 -15.26
C LYS A 152 -5.27 -2.62 -15.39
N GLU A 153 -4.57 -2.50 -14.27
CA GLU A 153 -3.12 -2.59 -14.18
C GLU A 153 -2.68 -3.53 -13.06
N THR A 154 -1.46 -4.05 -13.16
CA THR A 154 -0.79 -4.84 -12.13
C THR A 154 0.34 -4.04 -11.51
N VAL A 155 0.40 -4.07 -10.18
CA VAL A 155 1.47 -3.51 -9.36
C VAL A 155 2.16 -4.65 -8.62
N GLU A 156 3.49 -4.62 -8.59
CA GLU A 156 4.27 -5.51 -7.74
C GLU A 156 4.21 -5.07 -6.27
N GLU A 157 3.96 -6.02 -5.38
CA GLU A 157 3.94 -5.81 -3.94
C GLU A 157 4.85 -6.80 -3.21
N PHE A 158 5.48 -6.34 -2.13
CA PHE A 158 6.24 -7.18 -1.21
C PHE A 158 5.50 -7.29 0.11
N THR A 159 5.50 -8.47 0.72
CA THR A 159 4.70 -8.78 1.91
C THR A 159 5.55 -8.79 3.18
N ALA A 160 5.30 -7.83 4.07
CA ALA A 160 5.86 -7.79 5.41
C ALA A 160 4.89 -8.35 6.44
N LYS A 161 5.31 -9.36 7.21
CA LYS A 161 4.55 -9.97 8.31
C LYS A 161 5.31 -9.85 9.62
N GLN A 162 4.59 -9.97 10.74
CA GLN A 162 5.23 -10.17 12.03
C GLN A 162 6.06 -11.46 12.01
N LEU A 163 7.27 -11.41 12.55
CA LEU A 163 8.17 -12.54 12.67
C LEU A 163 8.13 -13.14 14.08
N ASN A 164 8.23 -14.47 14.16
CA ASN A 164 8.48 -15.21 15.39
C ASN A 164 9.99 -15.19 15.74
N GLU A 165 10.36 -15.79 16.88
CA GLU A 165 11.76 -15.84 17.34
C GLU A 165 12.71 -16.54 16.36
N ALA A 166 12.20 -17.53 15.62
CA ALA A 166 12.95 -18.26 14.59
C ALA A 166 13.06 -17.48 13.26
N GLY A 167 12.46 -16.29 13.15
CA GLY A 167 12.50 -15.45 11.95
C GLY A 167 11.49 -15.84 10.87
N GLY A 168 10.62 -16.82 11.13
CA GLY A 168 9.48 -17.13 10.26
C GLY A 168 8.24 -16.29 10.60
N PRO A 169 7.17 -16.33 9.80
CA PRO A 169 5.92 -15.63 10.11
C PRO A 169 5.35 -16.06 11.47
N ALA A 170 4.92 -15.10 12.29
CA ALA A 170 4.26 -15.36 13.57
C ALA A 170 2.75 -15.66 13.42
N GLY A 171 2.16 -15.31 12.28
CA GLY A 171 0.74 -15.48 11.96
C GLY A 171 0.31 -14.60 10.77
N ASP A 172 -0.99 -14.57 10.50
CA ASP A 172 -1.61 -13.82 9.39
C ASP A 172 -2.51 -12.66 9.85
N ASP A 173 -2.45 -12.32 11.13
CA ASP A 173 -3.33 -11.30 11.73
C ASP A 173 -2.80 -9.89 11.52
N VAL A 174 -1.48 -9.73 11.46
CA VAL A 174 -0.82 -8.43 11.26
C VAL A 174 0.16 -8.51 10.10
N TYR A 175 -0.16 -7.79 9.03
CA TYR A 175 0.73 -7.67 7.88
C TYR A 175 0.48 -6.37 7.13
N PHE A 176 1.43 -5.99 6.30
CA PHE A 176 1.22 -5.02 5.24
C PHE A 176 2.02 -5.40 4.00
N THR A 177 1.54 -4.96 2.85
CA THR A 177 2.27 -5.04 1.60
C THR A 177 2.71 -3.65 1.18
N PHE A 178 3.79 -3.55 0.42
CA PHE A 178 4.35 -2.28 0.00
C PHE A 178 4.93 -2.33 -1.41
N ALA A 179 4.91 -1.18 -2.08
CA ALA A 179 5.51 -1.04 -3.40
C ALA A 179 7.04 -1.05 -3.30
N ASN A 180 7.71 -1.75 -4.21
CA ASN A 180 9.17 -1.80 -4.27
C ASN A 180 9.78 -0.55 -4.91
N SER A 181 9.59 0.59 -4.25
CA SER A 181 10.20 1.84 -4.66
C SER A 181 10.73 2.57 -3.44
N ALA A 182 12.06 2.67 -3.33
CA ALA A 182 12.68 3.48 -2.28
C ALA A 182 12.29 4.98 -2.37
N LYS A 183 11.87 5.44 -3.56
CA LYS A 183 11.41 6.82 -3.80
C LYS A 183 9.92 7.00 -3.50
N MET A 184 9.14 5.91 -3.51
CA MET A 184 7.71 5.91 -3.27
C MET A 184 7.29 4.64 -2.50
N PRO A 185 7.77 4.45 -1.24
CA PRO A 185 7.55 3.21 -0.50
C PRO A 185 6.17 3.23 0.14
N ILE A 186 5.12 3.18 -0.67
CA ILE A 186 3.73 3.21 -0.22
C ILE A 186 3.27 1.84 0.27
N ILE A 187 2.36 1.86 1.23
CA ILE A 187 1.63 0.66 1.68
C ILE A 187 0.51 0.40 0.68
N LEU A 188 0.42 -0.83 0.19
CA LEU A 188 -0.58 -1.23 -0.80
C LEU A 188 -1.75 -1.96 -0.15
N ARG A 189 -1.46 -2.86 0.81
CA ARG A 189 -2.44 -3.53 1.65
C ARG A 189 -1.99 -3.50 3.10
N MET A 190 -2.92 -3.51 4.04
CA MET A 190 -2.60 -3.72 5.46
C MET A 190 -3.74 -4.46 6.15
N LYS A 191 -3.39 -5.37 7.04
CA LYS A 191 -4.28 -5.97 8.02
C LYS A 191 -3.70 -5.74 9.42
N ASN A 192 -4.43 -5.04 10.28
CA ASN A 192 -4.10 -4.86 11.70
C ASN A 192 -5.37 -4.51 12.50
N GLY A 193 -6.23 -5.50 12.76
CA GLY A 193 -7.56 -5.29 13.36
C GLY A 193 -8.61 -4.64 12.41
N PHE A 194 -8.15 -4.05 11.31
CA PHE A 194 -8.91 -3.63 10.14
C PHE A 194 -8.13 -4.04 8.89
N TYR A 195 -8.77 -3.96 7.71
CA TYR A 195 -8.15 -4.20 6.42
C TYR A 195 -8.21 -2.95 5.54
N ILE A 196 -7.11 -2.63 4.86
CA ILE A 196 -7.10 -1.70 3.72
C ILE A 196 -6.42 -2.32 2.51
N ALA A 197 -6.88 -1.95 1.32
CA ALA A 197 -6.22 -2.30 0.07
C ALA A 197 -6.37 -1.20 -0.97
N LEU A 198 -5.27 -0.81 -1.60
CA LEU A 198 -5.26 0.08 -2.74
C LEU A 198 -6.04 -0.59 -3.87
N LYS A 199 -7.10 0.05 -4.34
CA LYS A 199 -7.92 -0.45 -5.44
C LYS A 199 -7.83 0.41 -6.69
N GLU A 200 -7.51 1.69 -6.55
CA GLU A 200 -7.46 2.61 -7.68
C GLU A 200 -6.47 3.76 -7.44
N ILE A 201 -5.74 4.14 -8.49
CA ILE A 201 -5.00 5.38 -8.58
C ILE A 201 -5.62 6.25 -9.68
N LYS A 202 -6.00 7.49 -9.34
CA LYS A 202 -6.37 8.51 -10.32
C LYS A 202 -5.24 9.51 -10.43
N THR A 203 -4.70 9.72 -11.63
CA THR A 203 -3.55 10.61 -11.86
C THR A 203 -3.94 12.02 -12.32
N LYS A 204 -5.24 12.26 -12.54
CA LYS A 204 -5.83 13.53 -12.97
C LYS A 204 -7.19 13.73 -12.29
#